data_AF-A0A255I0Y4-F1
#
_entry.id   AF-A0A255I0Y4-F1
#
_cell.length_a   1.000
_cell.length_b   1.000
_cell.length_c   1.000
_cell.angle_alpha   90.00
_cell.angle_beta   90.00
_cell.angle_gamma   90.00
#
_symmetry.space_group_name_H-M   'P 1'
#
loop_
_entity.id
_entity.type
_entity.pdbx_description
1 polymer ?
#
loop_
_entity_poly.entity_id
_entity_poly.type
_entity_poly.pdbx_seq_one_letter_code
_entity_poly.pdbx_strand_id
1 'polypeptide(L)'
;MHELPMTISLRAAVRPYTVAALLVFSAVGMPPLCAAPARVPAAQTADGGRYFGPLVDGKMQGRGRLEYASGAYYEGGFERGVFSGQGSLRQPSGVRYEGQFRLGAFEGQGRYTSPKGEVYAGHFTKGNFEGQGSYQGQDGSYVGAFRNWKPHGAGVLTDSEGMVFQGTFVQGQPQGKMQVRTPDGIVYTGTLKDWKFDGEGVLRTLDGDEYKGHFRNGLFDGAGVLRYAHAQPDGRTSDSGNWTEGQLDDPALDKLTRDNIELALYKQPALLEKTLAGVLPHDPAKKINLYFLGVGGDGAQEVFRRETAFVQRQFDRDYGTAGRSMVLLNSRNTVAQQPMATRTSIGASLDALGAKMDKNNDVLFLFLTSHGSADHQLALAQNGMDLHSLPAQDLAAMLKHSGILWRVIVVSACYSGGFIAPLKDDHTLIITAARLDRTSFGCDDQADFTYFSEAYFKQALPASSGFAEAFEQAKILVRAREAQDFKENGDGAEEHSEPQIYQGKAIGQQLTAWRAQRK
;
A
#
# COMPACT_ATOMS: atom_id res chain seq x y z
N MET A 1 -29.82 19.60 11.25
CA MET A 1 -29.84 18.13 11.27
C MET A 1 -29.74 17.64 9.84
N HIS A 2 -28.54 17.28 9.41
CA HIS A 2 -28.25 16.35 8.31
C HIS A 2 -26.87 15.80 8.63
N GLU A 3 -26.85 14.60 9.21
CA GLU A 3 -25.69 13.72 9.21
C GLU A 3 -25.62 13.07 7.83
N LEU A 4 -24.42 12.96 7.27
CA LEU A 4 -24.03 11.86 6.39
C LEU A 4 -22.55 11.51 6.66
N PRO A 5 -22.15 10.24 6.44
CA PRO A 5 -21.11 9.57 7.19
C PRO A 5 -19.77 9.52 6.44
N MET A 6 -18.66 9.57 7.18
CA MET A 6 -17.37 9.10 6.70
C MET A 6 -17.07 7.76 7.35
N THR A 7 -17.24 6.69 6.55
CA THR A 7 -16.69 5.37 6.84
C THR A 7 -15.80 5.00 5.68
N ILE A 8 -14.49 5.01 5.90
CA ILE A 8 -13.56 4.14 5.18
C ILE A 8 -12.97 3.23 6.26
N SER A 9 -13.28 1.95 6.14
CA SER A 9 -12.79 0.88 7.00
C SER A 9 -11.53 0.28 6.38
N LEU A 10 -10.41 0.37 7.10
CA LEU A 10 -9.34 -0.63 7.02
C LEU A 10 -9.03 -1.06 8.46
N ARG A 11 -9.44 -2.29 8.78
CA ARG A 11 -9.12 -2.99 10.02
C ARG A 11 -7.64 -3.40 10.00
N ALA A 12 -6.90 -3.05 11.04
CA ALA A 12 -5.85 -3.90 11.58
C ALA A 12 -5.93 -3.88 13.11
N ALA A 13 -5.92 -5.07 13.69
CA ALA A 13 -6.28 -5.38 15.06
C ALA A 13 -5.25 -4.86 16.07
N VAL A 14 -5.73 -4.20 17.13
CA VAL A 14 -4.98 -4.02 18.37
C VAL A 14 -5.66 -4.86 19.45
N ARG A 15 -4.93 -5.84 20.00
CA ARG A 15 -5.31 -6.45 21.28
C ARG A 15 -4.56 -5.75 22.42
N PRO A 16 -5.21 -5.54 23.58
CA PRO A 16 -4.62 -4.88 24.72
C PRO A 16 -3.85 -5.88 25.57
N TYR A 17 -2.73 -5.45 26.15
CA TYR A 17 -2.24 -6.01 27.39
C TYR A 17 -1.95 -4.88 28.37
N THR A 18 -2.73 -4.91 29.44
CA THR A 18 -2.58 -4.10 30.65
C THR A 18 -1.94 -4.98 31.73
N VAL A 19 -1.35 -4.31 32.74
CA VAL A 19 -0.94 -4.82 34.08
C VAL A 19 0.48 -5.44 34.11
N ALA A 20 1.41 -5.14 35.02
CA ALA A 20 1.40 -4.45 36.32
C ALA A 20 2.79 -3.86 36.66
N ALA A 21 2.76 -2.93 37.60
CA ALA A 21 3.87 -2.22 38.23
C ALA A 21 4.83 -3.09 39.06
N LEU A 22 6.06 -2.58 39.25
CA LEU A 22 6.80 -2.72 40.51
C LEU A 22 7.85 -1.61 40.63
N LEU A 23 7.51 -0.54 41.34
CA LEU A 23 8.48 0.34 41.98
C LEU A 23 8.16 0.37 43.47
N VAL A 24 9.03 -0.29 44.23
CA VAL A 24 9.06 -0.29 45.69
C VAL A 24 9.46 1.11 46.14
N PHE A 25 8.55 1.85 46.75
CA PHE A 25 8.88 3.02 47.55
C PHE A 25 8.81 2.66 49.02
N SER A 26 9.96 2.75 49.68
CA SER A 26 10.17 2.59 51.10
C SER A 26 9.28 3.56 51.88
N ALA A 27 8.48 3.03 52.80
CA ALA A 27 7.69 3.82 53.72
C ALA A 27 8.62 4.52 54.73
N VAL A 28 8.65 5.86 54.69
CA VAL A 28 9.07 6.69 55.82
C VAL A 28 7.86 7.54 56.18
N GLY A 29 7.38 7.41 57.41
CA GLY A 29 6.16 8.04 57.89
C GLY A 29 6.20 9.56 57.77
N MET A 30 5.21 10.12 57.09
CA MET A 30 4.89 11.54 57.18
C MET A 30 3.82 11.72 58.27
N PRO A 31 3.97 12.72 59.17
CA PRO A 31 2.94 13.05 60.14
C PRO A 31 1.70 13.62 59.42
N PRO A 32 0.52 13.63 60.06
CA PRO A 32 -0.68 14.20 59.44
C PRO A 32 -0.40 15.67 59.10
N LEU A 33 -0.58 16.04 57.84
CA LEU A 33 -0.62 17.44 57.43
C LEU A 33 -1.80 18.09 58.17
N CYS A 34 -1.50 18.91 59.17
CA CYS A 34 -2.44 19.90 59.68
C CYS A 34 -2.93 20.72 58.49
N ALA A 35 -4.22 20.67 58.21
CA ALA A 35 -4.86 21.57 57.28
C ALA A 35 -4.55 23.02 57.70
N ALA A 36 -3.97 23.82 56.80
CA ALA A 36 -3.81 25.24 57.02
C ALA A 36 -5.18 25.86 57.39
N PRO A 37 -5.25 26.84 58.31
CA PRO A 37 -6.51 27.49 58.64
C PRO A 37 -7.16 28.04 57.36
N ALA A 38 -8.44 27.73 57.15
CA ALA A 38 -9.19 28.20 56.01
C ALA A 38 -9.09 29.74 55.93
N ARG A 39 -8.62 30.27 54.78
CA ARG A 39 -8.56 31.71 54.58
C ARG A 39 -9.97 32.30 54.72
N VAL A 40 -10.11 33.38 55.48
CA VAL A 40 -11.38 34.13 55.55
C VAL A 40 -11.46 35.03 54.32
N PRO A 41 -12.60 35.06 53.60
CA PRO A 41 -12.75 35.95 52.45
C PRO A 41 -12.80 37.41 52.89
N ALA A 42 -12.15 38.29 52.12
CA ALA A 42 -12.18 39.74 52.32
C ALA A 42 -13.54 40.35 51.92
N ALA A 43 -14.24 39.74 50.96
CA ALA A 43 -15.61 40.09 50.57
C ALA A 43 -16.37 38.86 50.08
N GLN A 44 -17.69 38.94 50.14
CA GLN A 44 -18.60 38.03 49.44
C GLN A 44 -19.33 38.78 48.34
N THR A 45 -19.44 38.18 47.16
CA THR A 45 -20.21 38.74 46.05
C THR A 45 -21.71 38.46 46.23
N ALA A 46 -22.58 39.22 45.57
CA ALA A 46 -24.03 39.11 45.73
C ALA A 46 -24.60 37.72 45.36
N ASP A 47 -23.90 36.98 44.51
CA ASP A 47 -24.19 35.60 44.11
C ASP A 47 -23.59 34.54 45.05
N GLY A 48 -23.04 34.95 46.20
CA GLY A 48 -22.45 34.04 47.19
C GLY A 48 -21.01 33.62 46.90
N GLY A 49 -20.34 34.22 45.91
CA GLY A 49 -18.91 34.05 45.67
C GLY A 49 -18.05 34.66 46.78
N ARG A 50 -16.79 34.24 46.86
CA ARG A 50 -15.83 34.58 47.92
C ARG A 50 -14.57 35.18 47.30
N TYR A 51 -14.22 36.38 47.75
CA TYR A 51 -13.02 37.07 47.30
C TYR A 51 -11.92 37.05 48.36
N PHE A 52 -10.70 36.79 47.93
CA PHE A 52 -9.49 36.76 48.74
C PHE A 52 -8.46 37.73 48.15
N GLY A 53 -8.39 38.95 48.69
CA GLY A 53 -7.47 39.98 48.21
C GLY A 53 -7.77 41.37 48.80
N PRO A 54 -7.02 42.41 48.38
CA PRO A 54 -7.22 43.78 48.83
C PRO A 54 -8.55 44.38 48.37
N LEU A 55 -9.16 45.20 49.21
CA LEU A 55 -10.28 46.06 48.86
C LEU A 55 -9.87 47.53 48.99
N VAL A 56 -10.25 48.34 48.00
CA VAL A 56 -10.14 49.80 48.04
C VAL A 56 -11.50 50.38 47.70
N ASP A 57 -12.04 51.23 48.57
CA ASP A 57 -13.39 51.79 48.47
C ASP A 57 -14.49 50.75 48.25
N GLY A 58 -14.36 49.60 48.94
CA GLY A 58 -15.29 48.47 48.81
C GLY A 58 -15.20 47.69 47.49
N LYS A 59 -14.22 48.00 46.62
CA LYS A 59 -14.01 47.32 45.33
C LYS A 59 -12.75 46.47 45.37
N MET A 60 -12.77 45.33 44.67
CA MET A 60 -11.62 44.43 44.51
C MET A 60 -10.47 45.17 43.80
N GLN A 61 -9.27 45.11 44.35
CA GLN A 61 -8.11 45.88 43.88
C GLN A 61 -6.81 45.08 44.04
N GLY A 62 -5.87 45.20 43.10
CA GLY A 62 -4.57 44.53 43.17
C GLY A 62 -4.68 43.03 42.91
N ARG A 63 -3.71 42.23 43.37
CA ARG A 63 -3.74 40.77 43.18
C ARG A 63 -4.73 40.11 44.15
N GLY A 64 -5.58 39.23 43.64
CA GLY A 64 -6.50 38.45 44.47
C GLY A 64 -7.03 37.22 43.76
N ARG A 65 -7.90 36.49 44.47
CA ARG A 65 -8.60 35.31 43.98
C ARG A 65 -10.09 35.46 44.25
N LEU A 66 -10.90 35.31 43.21
CA LEU A 66 -12.36 35.29 43.29
C LEU A 66 -12.87 33.89 42.98
N GLU A 67 -13.56 33.29 43.93
CA GLU A 67 -14.22 31.99 43.78
C GLU A 67 -15.73 32.22 43.68
N TYR A 68 -16.33 31.92 42.54
CA TYR A 68 -17.76 32.08 42.33
C TYR A 68 -18.54 30.90 42.92
N ALA A 69 -19.79 31.13 43.34
CA ALA A 69 -20.68 30.06 43.81
C ALA A 69 -20.95 29.00 42.72
N SER A 70 -20.84 29.39 41.44
CA SER A 70 -20.92 28.48 40.30
C SER A 70 -19.77 27.46 40.22
N GLY A 71 -18.70 27.64 41.01
CA GLY A 71 -17.47 26.85 40.95
C GLY A 71 -16.42 27.40 39.98
N ALA A 72 -16.72 28.48 39.25
CA ALA A 72 -15.70 29.22 38.50
C ALA A 72 -14.73 29.92 39.47
N TYR A 73 -13.48 30.11 39.06
CA TYR A 73 -12.58 30.95 39.81
C TYR A 73 -11.65 31.76 38.91
N TYR A 74 -11.27 32.93 39.39
CA TYR A 74 -10.26 33.79 38.79
C TYR A 74 -9.18 34.10 39.81
N GLU A 75 -7.92 34.04 39.39
CA GLU A 75 -6.77 34.41 40.19
C GLU A 75 -5.86 35.34 39.37
N GLY A 76 -5.68 36.58 39.82
CA GLY A 76 -4.99 37.59 39.04
C GLY A 76 -5.17 39.01 39.55
N GLY A 77 -4.91 39.98 38.69
CA GLY A 77 -5.08 41.40 39.00
C GLY A 77 -6.54 41.86 38.93
N PHE A 78 -6.88 42.81 39.78
CA PHE A 78 -8.15 43.51 39.84
C PHE A 78 -7.92 45.02 39.85
N GLU A 79 -8.75 45.75 39.13
CA GLU A 79 -8.77 47.20 39.15
C GLU A 79 -10.21 47.69 39.21
N ARG A 80 -10.57 48.47 40.23
CA ARG A 80 -11.92 49.00 40.44
C ARG A 80 -13.03 47.92 40.37
N GLY A 81 -12.72 46.71 40.85
CA GLY A 81 -13.66 45.60 40.89
C GLY A 81 -13.72 44.70 39.65
N VAL A 82 -12.95 44.97 38.59
CA VAL A 82 -12.91 44.15 37.36
C VAL A 82 -11.55 43.50 37.15
N PHE A 83 -11.51 42.37 36.42
CA PHE A 83 -10.25 41.69 36.09
C PHE A 83 -9.36 42.60 35.23
N SER A 84 -8.09 42.69 35.60
CA SER A 84 -7.11 43.56 34.94
C SER A 84 -5.69 42.98 35.08
N GLY A 85 -4.83 43.21 34.09
CA GLY A 85 -3.45 42.73 34.08
C GLY A 85 -3.37 41.21 33.88
N GLN A 86 -2.35 40.57 34.45
CA GLN A 86 -2.16 39.12 34.31
C GLN A 86 -3.10 38.35 35.24
N GLY A 87 -3.70 37.26 34.73
CA GLY A 87 -4.55 36.38 35.52
C GLY A 87 -4.82 35.02 34.88
N SER A 88 -5.48 34.16 35.66
CA SER A 88 -5.98 32.85 35.26
C SER A 88 -7.46 32.74 35.58
N LEU A 89 -8.28 32.42 34.59
CA LEU A 89 -9.70 32.13 34.73
C LEU A 89 -9.96 30.65 34.47
N ARG A 90 -10.71 29.99 35.35
CA ARG A 90 -11.19 28.62 35.14
C ARG A 90 -12.69 28.55 35.36
N GLN A 91 -13.38 27.90 34.42
CA GLN A 91 -14.81 27.66 34.50
C GLN A 91 -15.08 26.17 34.80
N PRO A 92 -16.19 25.84 35.48
CA PRO A 92 -16.63 24.46 35.69
C PRO A 92 -16.87 23.71 34.38
N SER A 93 -17.21 24.43 33.31
CA SER A 93 -17.37 23.91 31.95
C SER A 93 -16.09 23.30 31.37
N GLY A 94 -14.92 23.54 31.98
CA GLY A 94 -13.62 23.09 31.48
C GLY A 94 -12.84 24.17 30.75
N VAL A 95 -13.45 25.33 30.45
CA VAL A 95 -12.74 26.49 29.87
C VAL A 95 -11.64 26.96 30.82
N ARG A 96 -10.45 27.22 30.27
CA ARG A 96 -9.34 27.84 30.99
C ARG A 96 -8.75 28.96 30.16
N TYR A 97 -8.41 30.08 30.79
CA TYR A 97 -7.65 31.15 30.16
C TYR A 97 -6.52 31.59 31.09
N GLU A 98 -5.32 31.75 30.57
CA GLU A 98 -4.15 32.26 31.27
C GLU A 98 -3.52 33.37 30.41
N GLY A 99 -3.52 34.61 30.89
CA GLY A 99 -3.04 35.73 30.09
C GLY A 99 -3.45 37.09 30.63
N GLN A 100 -3.42 38.07 29.74
CA GLN A 100 -3.74 39.46 30.05
C GLN A 100 -5.25 39.73 30.00
N PHE A 101 -5.71 40.57 30.93
CA PHE A 101 -7.08 41.03 31.05
C PHE A 101 -7.13 42.55 31.02
N ARG A 102 -8.16 43.11 30.37
CA ARG A 102 -8.48 44.54 30.41
C ARG A 102 -9.99 44.72 30.47
N LEU A 103 -10.46 45.42 31.49
CA LEU A 103 -11.90 45.66 31.74
C LEU A 103 -12.71 44.34 31.77
N GLY A 104 -12.15 43.28 32.36
CA GLY A 104 -12.82 41.98 32.45
C GLY A 104 -12.69 41.08 31.21
N ALA A 105 -12.24 41.59 30.06
CA ALA A 105 -12.08 40.83 28.82
C ALA A 105 -10.66 40.30 28.64
N PHE A 106 -10.50 39.20 27.91
CA PHE A 106 -9.20 38.73 27.44
C PHE A 106 -8.59 39.76 26.49
N GLU A 107 -7.33 40.11 26.72
CA GLU A 107 -6.62 41.15 26.00
C GLU A 107 -5.15 40.76 25.88
N GLY A 108 -4.41 41.23 24.88
CA GLY A 108 -2.97 41.00 24.79
C GLY A 108 -2.59 39.52 24.58
N GLN A 109 -1.43 39.11 25.08
CA GLN A 109 -0.97 37.73 24.96
C GLN A 109 -1.66 36.83 25.98
N GLY A 110 -2.13 35.66 25.54
CA GLY A 110 -2.74 34.68 26.42
C GLY A 110 -2.82 33.28 25.81
N ARG A 111 -3.29 32.34 26.64
CA ARG A 111 -3.56 30.96 26.30
C ARG A 111 -4.98 30.59 26.72
N TYR A 112 -5.81 30.27 25.75
CA TYR A 112 -7.16 29.76 25.95
C TYR A 112 -7.18 28.24 25.75
N THR A 113 -7.84 27.50 26.64
CA THR A 113 -8.12 26.08 26.51
C THR A 113 -9.62 25.86 26.52
N SER A 114 -10.16 25.24 25.48
CA SER A 114 -11.58 24.91 25.38
C SER A 114 -11.95 23.72 26.27
N PRO A 115 -13.25 23.48 26.55
CA PRO A 115 -13.72 22.29 27.26
C PRO A 115 -13.27 20.97 26.63
N LYS A 116 -13.07 20.96 25.32
CA LYS A 116 -12.63 19.79 24.55
C LYS A 116 -11.11 19.59 24.56
N GLY A 117 -10.37 20.49 25.21
CA GLY A 117 -8.92 20.45 25.30
C GLY A 117 -8.20 21.14 24.14
N GLU A 118 -8.91 21.85 23.26
CA GLU A 118 -8.29 22.64 22.20
C GLU A 118 -7.55 23.83 22.80
N VAL A 119 -6.34 24.11 22.35
CA VAL A 119 -5.48 25.17 22.88
C VAL A 119 -5.27 26.23 21.82
N TYR A 120 -5.54 27.49 22.17
CA TYR A 120 -5.21 28.68 21.39
C TYR A 120 -4.20 29.52 22.18
N ALA A 121 -3.09 29.89 21.58
CA ALA A 121 -2.06 30.72 22.21
C ALA A 121 -1.64 31.85 21.28
N GLY A 122 -1.70 33.10 21.75
CA GLY A 122 -1.44 34.27 20.91
C GLY A 122 -2.17 35.51 21.40
N HIS A 123 -2.50 36.40 20.46
CA HIS A 123 -3.07 37.71 20.78
C HIS A 123 -4.61 37.69 20.87
N PHE A 124 -5.12 38.41 21.87
CA PHE A 124 -6.54 38.60 22.13
C PHE A 124 -6.88 40.08 22.16
N THR A 125 -8.01 40.46 21.57
CA THR A 125 -8.54 41.82 21.64
C THR A 125 -10.01 41.76 22.00
N LYS A 126 -10.39 42.37 23.13
CA LYS A 126 -11.79 42.38 23.61
C LYS A 126 -12.43 40.99 23.63
N GLY A 127 -11.69 39.97 24.03
CA GLY A 127 -12.15 38.58 24.10
C GLY A 127 -12.05 37.76 22.80
N ASN A 128 -11.71 38.36 21.65
CA ASN A 128 -11.54 37.64 20.39
C ASN A 128 -10.09 37.24 20.17
N PHE A 129 -9.87 36.02 19.68
CA PHE A 129 -8.55 35.55 19.24
C PHE A 129 -8.26 36.04 17.81
N GLU A 130 -7.21 36.85 17.66
CA GLU A 130 -6.85 37.48 16.40
C GLU A 130 -5.36 37.81 16.32
N GLY A 131 -4.83 38.03 15.11
CA GLY A 131 -3.41 38.27 14.91
C GLY A 131 -2.60 36.97 14.86
N GLN A 132 -1.32 37.03 15.19
CA GLN A 132 -0.44 35.85 15.15
C GLN A 132 -0.68 34.96 16.38
N GLY A 133 -0.73 33.65 16.14
CA GLY A 133 -0.86 32.68 17.22
C GLY A 133 -0.70 31.25 16.75
N SER A 134 -1.01 30.33 17.66
CA SER A 134 -1.08 28.89 17.41
C SER A 134 -2.37 28.29 17.93
N TYR A 135 -2.79 27.22 17.27
CA TYR A 135 -3.90 26.35 17.62
C TYR A 135 -3.38 24.91 17.69
N GLN A 136 -3.83 24.16 18.69
CA GLN A 136 -3.63 22.72 18.81
C GLN A 136 -4.95 22.05 19.22
N GLY A 137 -5.41 21.07 18.44
CA GLY A 137 -6.60 20.29 18.73
C GLY A 137 -6.44 18.83 18.30
N GLN A 138 -7.58 18.10 18.29
CA GLN A 138 -7.62 16.71 17.84
C GLN A 138 -7.49 16.61 16.31
N ASP A 139 -8.05 17.58 15.58
CA ASP A 139 -8.06 17.61 14.11
C ASP A 139 -6.75 18.14 13.50
N GLY A 140 -5.77 18.48 14.35
CA GLY A 140 -4.47 19.00 13.91
C GLY A 140 -4.00 20.22 14.68
N SER A 141 -3.08 20.96 14.07
CA SER A 141 -2.47 22.18 14.58
C SER A 141 -2.43 23.25 13.50
N TYR A 142 -2.37 24.50 13.91
CA TYR A 142 -2.16 25.62 12.99
C TYR A 142 -1.28 26.67 13.65
N VAL A 143 -0.33 27.23 12.88
CA VAL A 143 0.50 28.36 13.29
C VAL A 143 0.41 29.43 12.21
N GLY A 144 0.00 30.64 12.60
CA GLY A 144 -0.10 31.76 11.67
C GLY A 144 -1.09 32.82 12.11
N ALA A 145 -1.62 33.54 11.14
CA ALA A 145 -2.57 34.61 11.38
C ALA A 145 -3.99 34.09 11.62
N PHE A 146 -4.70 34.70 12.56
CA PHE A 146 -6.07 34.43 12.96
C PHE A 146 -6.94 35.68 12.84
N ARG A 147 -8.23 35.48 12.58
CA ARG A 147 -9.29 36.48 12.73
C ARG A 147 -10.54 35.80 13.26
N ASN A 148 -11.08 36.29 14.37
CA ASN A 148 -12.27 35.75 15.01
C ASN A 148 -12.17 34.22 15.20
N TRP A 149 -11.10 33.76 15.84
CA TRP A 149 -10.85 32.35 16.16
C TRP A 149 -10.59 31.41 14.98
N LYS A 150 -10.54 31.93 13.74
CA LYS A 150 -10.29 31.14 12.54
C LYS A 150 -8.97 31.51 11.87
N PRO A 151 -8.27 30.54 11.24
CA PRO A 151 -7.15 30.82 10.35
C PRO A 151 -7.52 31.88 9.30
N HIS A 152 -6.73 32.96 9.23
CA HIS A 152 -6.97 34.08 8.33
C HIS A 152 -5.68 34.85 8.06
N GLY A 153 -5.12 34.71 6.85
CA GLY A 153 -3.82 35.22 6.44
C GLY A 153 -2.82 34.08 6.20
N ALA A 154 -1.53 34.40 6.20
CA ALA A 154 -0.48 33.40 6.03
C ALA A 154 -0.40 32.47 7.26
N GLY A 155 -0.20 31.18 7.02
CA GLY A 155 -0.01 30.20 8.07
C GLY A 155 0.37 28.81 7.55
N VAL A 156 0.56 27.90 8.51
CA VAL A 156 0.84 26.49 8.31
C VAL A 156 -0.18 25.70 9.12
N LEU A 157 -0.95 24.85 8.45
CA LEU A 157 -1.86 23.88 9.06
C LEU A 157 -1.23 22.49 8.96
N THR A 158 -1.23 21.73 10.04
CA THR A 158 -0.89 20.31 10.03
C THR A 158 -2.11 19.55 10.51
N ASP A 159 -2.69 18.68 9.70
CA ASP A 159 -3.87 17.90 10.09
C ASP A 159 -3.52 16.71 11.01
N SER A 160 -4.54 15.94 11.41
CA SER A 160 -4.36 14.76 12.25
C SER A 160 -3.62 13.60 11.56
N GLU A 161 -3.55 13.59 10.23
CA GLU A 161 -2.87 12.56 9.43
C GLU A 161 -1.40 12.93 9.17
N GLY A 162 -0.97 14.15 9.53
CA GLY A 162 0.37 14.66 9.38
C GLY A 162 0.61 15.40 8.05
N MET A 163 -0.44 15.66 7.27
CA MET A 163 -0.32 16.48 6.06
C MET A 163 -0.15 17.96 6.45
N VAL A 164 0.84 18.62 5.84
CA VAL A 164 1.20 20.01 6.12
C VAL A 164 0.76 20.89 4.96
N PHE A 165 -0.12 21.85 5.23
CA PHE A 165 -0.61 22.84 4.28
C PHE A 165 -0.06 24.22 4.64
N GLN A 166 0.73 24.80 3.74
CA GLN A 166 1.31 26.12 3.91
C GLN A 166 0.80 27.07 2.82
N GLY A 167 0.29 28.21 3.25
CA GLY A 167 -0.21 29.23 2.33
C GLY A 167 -1.10 30.26 3.00
N THR A 168 -2.03 30.83 2.24
CA THR A 168 -2.97 31.84 2.74
C THR A 168 -4.32 31.20 3.04
N PHE A 169 -4.88 31.51 4.20
CA PHE A 169 -6.18 31.04 4.64
C PHE A 169 -7.16 32.21 4.73
N VAL A 170 -8.43 31.96 4.42
CA VAL A 170 -9.53 32.91 4.66
C VAL A 170 -10.65 32.15 5.35
N GLN A 171 -10.90 32.50 6.62
CA GLN A 171 -11.97 31.90 7.43
C GLN A 171 -11.81 30.37 7.57
N GLY A 172 -10.57 29.91 7.71
CA GLY A 172 -10.22 28.49 7.81
C GLY A 172 -10.04 27.77 6.47
N GLN A 173 -10.37 28.39 5.34
CA GLN A 173 -10.25 27.75 4.02
C GLN A 173 -8.96 28.17 3.31
N PRO A 174 -8.22 27.24 2.68
CA PRO A 174 -7.06 27.59 1.87
C PRO A 174 -7.46 28.47 0.69
N GLN A 175 -6.57 29.37 0.27
CA GLN A 175 -6.80 30.30 -0.84
C GLN A 175 -5.61 30.34 -1.79
N GLY A 176 -5.89 30.31 -3.09
CA GLY A 176 -4.88 30.37 -4.13
C GLY A 176 -3.99 29.13 -4.14
N LYS A 177 -2.70 29.33 -4.43
CA LYS A 177 -1.71 28.25 -4.45
C LYS A 177 -1.26 27.92 -3.03
N MET A 178 -1.29 26.64 -2.69
CA MET A 178 -0.81 26.08 -1.44
C MET A 178 0.43 25.24 -1.70
N GLN A 179 1.36 25.24 -0.76
CA GLN A 179 2.39 24.22 -0.67
C GLN A 179 1.90 23.15 0.30
N VAL A 180 1.72 21.93 -0.18
CA VAL A 180 1.27 20.79 0.63
C VAL A 180 2.40 19.78 0.71
N ARG A 181 2.70 19.28 1.91
CA ARG A 181 3.63 18.19 2.14
C ARG A 181 2.91 17.04 2.81
N THR A 182 3.03 15.85 2.24
CA THR A 182 2.47 14.62 2.81
C THR A 182 3.46 13.96 3.79
N PRO A 183 3.01 13.05 4.67
CA PRO A 183 3.89 12.34 5.61
C PRO A 183 4.99 11.51 4.94
N ASP A 184 4.73 10.96 3.76
CA ASP A 184 5.66 10.18 2.92
C ASP A 184 6.65 11.07 2.12
N GLY A 185 6.60 12.39 2.30
CA GLY A 185 7.60 13.32 1.77
C GLY A 185 7.29 13.90 0.40
N ILE A 186 6.12 13.60 -0.19
CA ILE A 186 5.65 14.24 -1.42
C ILE A 186 5.39 15.73 -1.15
N VAL A 187 5.83 16.58 -2.08
CA VAL A 187 5.59 18.03 -2.04
C VAL A 187 4.76 18.45 -3.25
N TYR A 188 3.57 18.96 -2.99
CA TYR A 188 2.70 19.56 -4.00
C TYR A 188 2.70 21.08 -3.88
N THR A 189 2.70 21.79 -5.00
CA THR A 189 2.48 23.24 -5.08
C THR A 189 1.46 23.53 -6.16
N GLY A 190 0.27 23.98 -5.77
CA GLY A 190 -0.83 24.23 -6.71
C GLY A 190 -2.12 24.62 -6.00
N THR A 191 -3.22 24.65 -6.72
CA THR A 191 -4.54 24.96 -6.16
C THR A 191 -5.17 23.75 -5.47
N LEU A 192 -6.07 24.02 -4.53
CA LEU A 192 -6.83 22.98 -3.84
C LEU A 192 -8.32 23.18 -4.07
N LYS A 193 -9.05 22.08 -4.23
CA LYS A 193 -10.51 22.03 -4.19
C LYS A 193 -10.92 20.94 -3.21
N ASP A 194 -11.81 21.28 -2.27
CA ASP A 194 -12.25 20.37 -1.22
C ASP A 194 -11.09 19.68 -0.49
N TRP A 195 -10.02 20.44 -0.20
CA TRP A 195 -8.78 19.99 0.44
C TRP A 195 -7.95 18.96 -0.36
N LYS A 196 -8.26 18.75 -1.64
CA LYS A 196 -7.51 17.89 -2.56
C LYS A 196 -6.78 18.69 -3.63
N PHE A 197 -5.71 18.11 -4.19
CA PHE A 197 -5.00 18.70 -5.34
C PHE A 197 -5.94 18.80 -6.53
N ASP A 198 -6.11 20.00 -7.06
CA ASP A 198 -7.06 20.27 -8.14
C ASP A 198 -6.61 21.49 -8.94
N GLY A 199 -6.77 21.45 -10.26
CA GLY A 199 -6.28 22.50 -11.15
C GLY A 199 -4.79 22.35 -11.46
N GLU A 200 -4.13 23.44 -11.84
CA GLU A 200 -2.70 23.40 -12.18
C GLU A 200 -1.81 23.29 -10.93
N GLY A 201 -0.84 22.37 -10.98
CA GLY A 201 0.12 22.18 -9.91
C GLY A 201 1.44 21.56 -10.35
N VAL A 202 2.35 21.49 -9.39
CA VAL A 202 3.61 20.75 -9.48
C VAL A 202 3.68 19.82 -8.28
N LEU A 203 3.84 18.52 -8.52
CA LEU A 203 4.07 17.51 -7.49
C LEU A 203 5.49 16.99 -7.64
N ARG A 204 6.22 16.89 -6.52
CA ARG A 204 7.53 16.26 -6.45
C ARG A 204 7.47 15.11 -5.46
N THR A 205 7.89 13.93 -5.87
CA THR A 205 8.02 12.77 -4.99
C THR A 205 9.29 12.88 -4.13
N LEU A 206 9.42 12.01 -3.13
CA LEU A 206 10.62 11.92 -2.31
C LEU A 206 11.86 11.52 -3.15
N ASP A 207 11.65 10.64 -4.13
CA ASP A 207 12.71 10.13 -5.02
C ASP A 207 13.13 11.15 -6.10
N GLY A 208 12.40 12.27 -6.20
CA GLY A 208 12.74 13.40 -7.06
C GLY A 208 11.97 13.48 -8.38
N ASP A 209 11.07 12.53 -8.64
CA ASP A 209 10.17 12.61 -9.79
C ASP A 209 9.31 13.86 -9.67
N GLU A 210 9.09 14.55 -10.79
CA GLU A 210 8.34 15.79 -10.85
C GLU A 210 7.22 15.68 -11.88
N TYR A 211 5.98 15.77 -11.43
CA TYR A 211 4.85 16.01 -12.31
C TYR A 211 4.50 17.50 -12.34
N LYS A 212 4.36 18.05 -13.54
CA LYS A 212 3.83 19.40 -13.77
C LYS A 212 2.66 19.30 -14.74
N GLY A 213 1.48 19.68 -14.29
CA GLY A 213 0.29 19.57 -15.11
C GLY A 213 -0.98 19.88 -14.32
N HIS A 214 -2.07 19.35 -14.84
CA HIS A 214 -3.39 19.55 -14.28
C HIS A 214 -3.79 18.37 -13.37
N PHE A 215 -4.51 18.68 -12.30
CA PHE A 215 -4.93 17.73 -11.28
C PHE A 215 -6.44 17.74 -11.13
N ARG A 216 -7.01 16.58 -10.78
CA ARG A 216 -8.41 16.46 -10.37
C ARG A 216 -8.48 15.45 -9.24
N ASN A 217 -9.08 15.84 -8.12
CA ASN A 217 -9.27 14.98 -6.94
C ASN A 217 -7.98 14.30 -6.42
N GLY A 218 -6.81 14.95 -6.56
CA GLY A 218 -5.53 14.39 -6.14
C GLY A 218 -4.72 13.67 -7.21
N LEU A 219 -5.32 13.35 -8.36
CA LEU A 219 -4.68 12.59 -9.45
C LEU A 219 -4.25 13.49 -10.61
N PHE A 220 -3.27 13.05 -11.39
CA PHE A 220 -2.91 13.69 -12.67
C PHE A 220 -4.10 13.56 -13.63
N ASP A 221 -4.61 14.68 -14.13
CA ASP A 221 -5.81 14.71 -14.98
C ASP A 221 -5.77 15.93 -15.91
N GLY A 222 -5.68 15.66 -17.21
CA GLY A 222 -5.47 16.64 -18.27
C GLY A 222 -4.02 16.68 -18.77
N ALA A 223 -3.64 17.77 -19.45
CA ALA A 223 -2.30 17.92 -19.99
C ALA A 223 -1.24 18.01 -18.87
N GLY A 224 -0.16 17.23 -18.99
CA GLY A 224 0.91 17.25 -18.02
C GLY A 224 2.20 16.56 -18.48
N VAL A 225 3.27 16.84 -17.75
CA VAL A 225 4.60 16.26 -17.96
C VAL A 225 5.10 15.68 -16.64
N LEU A 226 5.36 14.38 -16.63
CA LEU A 226 6.09 13.68 -15.58
C LEU A 226 7.57 13.61 -15.98
N ARG A 227 8.46 14.15 -15.18
CA ARG A 227 9.92 14.04 -15.32
C ARG A 227 10.44 13.07 -14.27
N TYR A 228 11.25 12.12 -14.70
CA TYR A 228 11.83 11.15 -13.79
C TYR A 228 13.14 11.68 -13.20
N ALA A 229 13.38 11.43 -11.92
CA ALA A 229 14.66 11.72 -11.28
C ALA A 229 15.81 10.94 -11.91
N HIS A 230 15.51 9.69 -12.26
CA HIS A 230 16.42 8.76 -12.93
C HIS A 230 15.82 8.35 -14.27
N ALA A 231 16.67 8.24 -15.29
CA ALA A 231 16.21 7.75 -16.59
C ALA A 231 15.65 6.33 -16.45
N GLN A 232 14.50 6.09 -17.09
CA GLN A 232 13.90 4.77 -17.19
C GLN A 232 14.84 3.82 -17.96
N PRO A 233 14.68 2.49 -17.84
CA PRO A 233 15.55 1.52 -18.52
C PRO A 233 15.61 1.67 -20.06
N ASP A 234 14.58 2.25 -20.67
CA ASP A 234 14.50 2.58 -22.10
C ASP A 234 15.19 3.92 -22.48
N GLY A 235 15.84 4.58 -21.52
CA GLY A 235 16.50 5.88 -21.67
C GLY A 235 15.56 7.07 -21.56
N ARG A 236 14.26 6.86 -21.31
CA ARG A 236 13.27 7.93 -21.19
C ARG A 236 13.48 8.72 -19.92
N THR A 237 13.44 10.04 -20.02
CA THR A 237 13.61 10.97 -18.89
C THR A 237 12.33 11.74 -18.55
N SER A 238 11.29 11.60 -19.37
CA SER A 238 9.98 12.19 -19.11
C SER A 238 8.86 11.55 -19.94
N ASP A 239 7.66 11.59 -19.38
CA ASP A 239 6.40 11.30 -20.04
C ASP A 239 5.57 12.58 -20.19
N SER A 240 5.02 12.83 -21.37
CA SER A 240 4.22 14.02 -21.64
C SER A 240 3.01 13.68 -22.48
N GLY A 241 1.85 14.21 -22.09
CA GLY A 241 0.61 14.01 -22.83
C GLY A 241 -0.61 14.38 -22.00
N ASN A 242 -1.75 13.83 -22.40
CA ASN A 242 -2.97 13.92 -21.62
C ASN A 242 -3.00 12.78 -20.60
N TRP A 243 -3.38 13.09 -19.38
CA TRP A 243 -3.50 12.13 -18.28
C TRP A 243 -4.96 11.96 -17.90
N THR A 244 -5.37 10.73 -17.58
CA THR A 244 -6.69 10.41 -17.07
C THR A 244 -6.54 9.56 -15.82
N GLU A 245 -7.03 10.05 -14.67
CA GLU A 245 -6.96 9.35 -13.38
C GLU A 245 -5.55 8.84 -13.00
N GLY A 246 -4.51 9.63 -13.31
CA GLY A 246 -3.13 9.27 -13.00
C GLY A 246 -2.40 8.46 -14.09
N GLN A 247 -3.06 8.07 -15.17
CA GLN A 247 -2.46 7.33 -16.28
C GLN A 247 -2.26 8.21 -17.51
N LEU A 248 -1.12 8.07 -18.20
CA LEU A 248 -0.87 8.76 -19.46
C LEU A 248 -1.69 8.08 -20.57
N ASP A 249 -2.49 8.86 -21.29
CA ASP A 249 -3.26 8.37 -22.43
C ASP A 249 -2.31 7.99 -23.58
N ASP A 250 -2.39 6.75 -24.08
CA ASP A 250 -1.66 6.27 -25.27
C ASP A 250 -2.65 5.80 -26.36
N PRO A 251 -2.98 6.67 -27.34
CA PRO A 251 -3.94 6.34 -28.40
C PRO A 251 -3.55 5.13 -29.26
N ALA A 252 -2.25 4.84 -29.38
CA ALA A 252 -1.78 3.69 -30.15
C ALA A 252 -2.02 2.39 -29.36
N LEU A 253 -1.73 2.40 -28.04
CA LEU A 253 -2.04 1.30 -27.15
C LEU A 253 -3.55 1.06 -27.02
N ASP A 254 -4.37 2.11 -27.00
CA ASP A 254 -5.83 2.01 -26.97
C ASP A 254 -6.40 1.36 -28.24
N LYS A 255 -5.88 1.77 -29.41
CA LYS A 255 -6.25 1.14 -30.67
C LYS A 255 -5.82 -0.33 -30.69
N LEU A 256 -4.58 -0.63 -30.29
CA LEU A 256 -4.07 -1.99 -30.22
C LEU A 256 -4.92 -2.86 -29.28
N THR A 257 -5.31 -2.32 -28.12
CA THR A 257 -6.16 -2.99 -27.15
C THR A 257 -7.52 -3.34 -27.77
N ARG A 258 -8.19 -2.40 -28.43
CA ARG A 258 -9.46 -2.66 -29.13
C ARG A 258 -9.32 -3.69 -30.24
N ASP A 259 -8.29 -3.57 -31.08
CA ASP A 259 -8.02 -4.52 -32.17
C ASP A 259 -7.76 -5.94 -31.62
N ASN A 260 -7.06 -6.04 -30.48
CA ASN A 260 -6.79 -7.31 -29.80
C ASN A 260 -8.05 -7.95 -29.21
N ILE A 261 -8.96 -7.18 -28.62
CA ILE A 261 -10.24 -7.70 -28.09
C ILE A 261 -11.06 -8.33 -29.23
N GLU A 262 -11.24 -7.60 -30.33
CA GLU A 262 -11.95 -8.11 -31.51
C GLU A 262 -11.32 -9.41 -32.02
N LEU A 263 -9.98 -9.43 -32.12
CA LEU A 263 -9.25 -10.61 -32.56
C LEU A 263 -9.43 -11.80 -31.62
N ALA A 264 -9.40 -11.55 -30.31
CA ALA A 264 -9.57 -12.57 -29.29
C ALA A 264 -10.95 -13.24 -29.42
N LEU A 265 -12.01 -12.44 -29.55
CA LEU A 265 -13.39 -12.93 -29.64
C LEU A 265 -13.61 -13.85 -30.85
N TYR A 266 -13.02 -13.54 -32.01
CA TYR A 266 -13.28 -14.31 -33.23
C TYR A 266 -12.28 -15.43 -33.52
N LYS A 267 -11.02 -15.34 -33.06
CA LYS A 267 -9.97 -16.28 -33.48
C LYS A 267 -9.49 -17.25 -32.40
N GLN A 268 -9.70 -16.95 -31.12
CA GLN A 268 -9.12 -17.75 -30.03
C GLN A 268 -9.62 -19.21 -29.99
N PRO A 269 -10.92 -19.52 -30.20
CA PRO A 269 -11.37 -20.91 -30.20
C PRO A 269 -10.66 -21.77 -31.25
N ALA A 270 -10.55 -21.28 -32.48
CA ALA A 270 -9.88 -22.01 -33.56
C ALA A 270 -8.35 -22.12 -33.35
N LEU A 271 -7.74 -21.10 -32.75
CA LEU A 271 -6.31 -21.11 -32.43
C LEU A 271 -5.98 -22.12 -31.33
N LEU A 272 -6.82 -22.21 -30.30
CA LEU A 272 -6.71 -23.22 -29.27
C LEU A 272 -6.86 -24.62 -29.85
N GLU A 273 -7.95 -24.89 -30.59
CA GLU A 273 -8.20 -26.18 -31.21
C GLU A 273 -7.03 -26.64 -32.10
N LYS A 274 -6.52 -25.74 -32.94
CA LYS A 274 -5.34 -26.00 -33.80
C LYS A 274 -4.11 -26.36 -32.97
N THR A 275 -3.84 -25.63 -31.90
CA THR A 275 -2.69 -25.87 -31.02
C THR A 275 -2.82 -27.23 -30.33
N LEU A 276 -4.01 -27.56 -29.80
CA LEU A 276 -4.27 -28.84 -29.14
C LEU A 276 -4.15 -30.03 -30.10
N ALA A 277 -4.64 -29.89 -31.32
CA ALA A 277 -4.53 -30.92 -32.35
C ALA A 277 -3.07 -31.21 -32.73
N GLY A 278 -2.20 -30.19 -32.69
CA GLY A 278 -0.78 -30.29 -33.01
C GLY A 278 0.08 -31.04 -31.98
N VAL A 279 -0.43 -31.28 -30.77
CA VAL A 279 0.31 -32.02 -29.74
C VAL A 279 0.35 -33.51 -30.09
N LEU A 280 1.55 -34.09 -30.12
CA LEU A 280 1.78 -35.51 -30.38
C LEU A 280 1.32 -36.39 -29.19
N PRO A 281 0.74 -37.58 -29.46
CA PRO A 281 0.42 -38.55 -28.41
C PRO A 281 1.69 -39.18 -27.82
N HIS A 282 1.53 -39.99 -26.78
CA HIS A 282 2.58 -40.80 -26.18
C HIS A 282 3.41 -41.52 -27.27
N ASP A 283 4.74 -41.42 -27.19
CA ASP A 283 5.65 -42.21 -28.03
C ASP A 283 5.93 -43.55 -27.35
N PRO A 284 5.43 -44.69 -27.86
CA PRO A 284 5.65 -45.99 -27.25
C PRO A 284 7.12 -46.44 -27.31
N ALA A 285 7.97 -45.81 -28.13
CA ALA A 285 9.41 -46.07 -28.11
C ALA A 285 10.10 -45.47 -26.87
N LYS A 286 9.45 -44.52 -26.17
CA LYS A 286 9.94 -43.92 -24.93
C LYS A 286 9.09 -44.42 -23.76
N LYS A 287 9.74 -44.96 -22.73
CA LYS A 287 9.02 -45.45 -21.54
C LYS A 287 8.29 -44.32 -20.80
N ILE A 288 8.90 -43.14 -20.76
CA ILE A 288 8.32 -41.95 -20.12
C ILE A 288 8.47 -40.74 -21.06
N ASN A 289 7.38 -40.17 -21.52
CA ASN A 289 7.39 -38.91 -22.26
C ASN A 289 7.27 -37.73 -21.30
N LEU A 290 7.91 -36.62 -21.64
CA LEU A 290 7.69 -35.35 -20.97
C LEU A 290 6.81 -34.47 -21.87
N TYR A 291 5.74 -33.96 -21.30
CA TYR A 291 4.86 -32.96 -21.90
C TYR A 291 5.13 -31.61 -21.25
N PHE A 292 5.05 -30.53 -22.01
CA PHE A 292 5.23 -29.18 -21.48
C PHE A 292 3.99 -28.33 -21.74
N LEU A 293 3.47 -27.71 -20.69
CA LEU A 293 2.45 -26.66 -20.76
C LEU A 293 2.99 -25.41 -20.08
N GLY A 294 3.25 -24.37 -20.86
CA GLY A 294 3.61 -23.05 -20.34
C GLY A 294 2.40 -22.11 -20.32
N VAL A 295 2.24 -21.32 -19.26
CA VAL A 295 1.14 -20.37 -19.11
C VAL A 295 1.69 -19.02 -18.66
N GLY A 296 1.61 -18.02 -19.54
CA GLY A 296 1.92 -16.61 -19.25
C GLY A 296 0.62 -15.84 -19.05
N GLY A 297 0.34 -15.41 -17.82
CA GLY A 297 -0.99 -14.98 -17.41
C GLY A 297 -1.30 -13.50 -17.59
N ASP A 298 -0.31 -12.61 -17.59
CA ASP A 298 -0.54 -11.16 -17.72
C ASP A 298 -0.08 -10.63 -19.08
N GLY A 299 -0.97 -9.98 -19.81
CA GLY A 299 -0.72 -9.40 -21.12
C GLY A 299 -0.25 -7.94 -21.12
N ALA A 300 -0.33 -7.25 -19.98
CA ALA A 300 0.18 -5.90 -19.81
C ALA A 300 1.71 -5.88 -19.66
N GLN A 301 2.31 -6.88 -19.00
CA GLN A 301 3.78 -7.05 -18.95
C GLN A 301 4.26 -8.23 -19.80
N GLU A 302 5.12 -7.96 -20.77
CA GLU A 302 5.59 -8.94 -21.76
C GLU A 302 6.69 -9.87 -21.24
N VAL A 303 7.19 -9.64 -20.02
CA VAL A 303 8.18 -10.51 -19.36
C VAL A 303 7.66 -11.94 -19.26
N PHE A 304 6.40 -12.12 -18.88
CA PHE A 304 5.75 -13.43 -18.75
C PHE A 304 5.69 -14.19 -20.08
N ARG A 305 5.40 -13.47 -21.17
CA ARG A 305 5.43 -14.03 -22.53
C ARG A 305 6.86 -14.41 -22.95
N ARG A 306 7.84 -13.53 -22.70
CA ARG A 306 9.25 -13.75 -23.07
C ARG A 306 9.83 -14.96 -22.36
N GLU A 307 9.65 -15.06 -21.04
CA GLU A 307 10.19 -16.17 -20.26
C GLU A 307 9.47 -17.49 -20.60
N THR A 308 8.15 -17.49 -20.79
CA THR A 308 7.43 -18.71 -21.21
C THR A 308 7.92 -19.21 -22.57
N ALA A 309 8.14 -18.29 -23.52
CA ALA A 309 8.69 -18.65 -24.83
C ALA A 309 10.14 -19.15 -24.74
N PHE A 310 10.96 -18.62 -23.83
CA PHE A 310 12.30 -19.14 -23.57
C PHE A 310 12.25 -20.56 -23.00
N VAL A 311 11.44 -20.78 -21.97
CA VAL A 311 11.32 -22.08 -21.29
C VAL A 311 10.79 -23.13 -22.25
N GLN A 312 9.78 -22.83 -23.08
CA GLN A 312 9.30 -23.75 -24.10
C GLN A 312 10.44 -24.21 -25.04
N ARG A 313 11.20 -23.26 -25.60
CA ARG A 313 12.32 -23.58 -26.50
C ARG A 313 13.41 -24.40 -25.81
N GLN A 314 13.67 -24.10 -24.53
CA GLN A 314 14.62 -24.87 -23.73
C GLN A 314 14.13 -26.30 -23.52
N PHE A 315 12.85 -26.50 -23.19
CA PHE A 315 12.26 -27.82 -23.00
C PHE A 315 12.26 -28.65 -24.29
N ASP A 316 11.92 -28.02 -25.41
CA ASP A 316 11.93 -28.68 -26.72
C ASP A 316 13.32 -29.17 -27.09
N ARG A 317 14.34 -28.33 -26.86
CA ARG A 317 15.74 -28.62 -27.18
C ARG A 317 16.39 -29.61 -26.21
N ASP A 318 16.25 -29.37 -24.91
CA ASP A 318 17.08 -30.01 -23.89
C ASP A 318 16.34 -31.14 -23.16
N TYR A 319 15.01 -31.23 -23.30
CA TYR A 319 14.18 -32.18 -22.53
C TYR A 319 13.25 -33.04 -23.38
N GLY A 320 13.35 -32.94 -24.72
CA GLY A 320 12.69 -33.85 -25.65
C GLY A 320 11.17 -33.67 -25.72
N THR A 321 10.69 -32.48 -25.38
CA THR A 321 9.27 -32.11 -25.44
C THR A 321 8.86 -31.58 -26.81
N ALA A 322 9.77 -31.52 -27.80
CA ALA A 322 9.45 -31.07 -29.15
C ALA A 322 8.24 -31.85 -29.73
N GLY A 323 7.20 -31.11 -30.15
CA GLY A 323 5.92 -31.67 -30.59
C GLY A 323 4.96 -32.09 -29.46
N ARG A 324 5.39 -32.00 -28.19
CA ARG A 324 4.62 -32.26 -26.96
C ARG A 324 4.61 -31.06 -26.01
N SER A 325 4.98 -29.90 -26.54
CA SER A 325 4.95 -28.61 -25.86
C SER A 325 3.84 -27.75 -26.41
N MET A 326 3.13 -27.06 -25.52
CA MET A 326 2.25 -25.96 -25.90
C MET A 326 2.33 -24.83 -24.88
N VAL A 327 1.92 -23.64 -25.29
CA VAL A 327 1.89 -22.45 -24.45
C VAL A 327 0.54 -21.75 -24.56
N LEU A 328 0.09 -21.16 -23.45
CA LEU A 328 -1.06 -20.28 -23.37
C LEU A 328 -0.55 -18.92 -22.88
N LEU A 329 -0.80 -17.85 -23.64
CA LEU A 329 -0.18 -16.54 -23.39
C LEU A 329 -1.21 -15.43 -23.50
N ASN A 330 -1.35 -14.64 -22.43
CA ASN A 330 -1.89 -13.29 -22.55
C ASN A 330 -0.74 -12.35 -22.92
N SER A 331 -0.98 -11.46 -23.86
CA SER A 331 0.03 -10.56 -24.43
C SER A 331 -0.65 -9.48 -25.23
N ARG A 332 -0.14 -8.25 -25.15
CA ARG A 332 -0.55 -7.17 -26.04
C ARG A 332 -0.06 -7.35 -27.48
N ASN A 333 0.93 -8.21 -27.71
CA ASN A 333 1.60 -8.37 -28.99
C ASN A 333 1.29 -9.68 -29.71
N THR A 334 0.84 -10.73 -29.00
CA THR A 334 0.72 -12.08 -29.56
C THR A 334 -0.68 -12.72 -29.56
N VAL A 335 -1.74 -11.91 -29.39
CA VAL A 335 -3.15 -12.39 -29.35
C VAL A 335 -3.55 -13.16 -30.61
N ALA A 336 -2.95 -12.86 -31.77
CA ALA A 336 -3.26 -13.55 -33.03
C ALA A 336 -2.54 -14.90 -33.19
N GLN A 337 -1.46 -15.09 -32.45
CA GLN A 337 -0.43 -16.09 -32.73
C GLN A 337 -0.44 -17.23 -31.72
N GLN A 338 -0.81 -16.96 -30.47
CA GLN A 338 -0.85 -17.96 -29.40
C GLN A 338 -2.23 -18.00 -28.74
N PRO A 339 -2.71 -19.18 -28.32
CA PRO A 339 -3.94 -19.26 -27.55
C PRO A 339 -3.77 -18.49 -26.23
N MET A 340 -4.80 -17.77 -25.83
CA MET A 340 -4.80 -16.96 -24.61
C MET A 340 -4.79 -17.84 -23.36
N ALA A 341 -4.19 -17.32 -22.29
CA ALA A 341 -4.24 -17.92 -20.97
C ALA A 341 -5.54 -17.51 -20.27
N THR A 342 -6.52 -18.41 -20.28
CA THR A 342 -7.80 -18.27 -19.57
C THR A 342 -8.03 -19.53 -18.75
N ARG A 343 -8.88 -19.48 -17.72
CA ARG A 343 -9.27 -20.68 -16.97
C ARG A 343 -9.80 -21.79 -17.90
N THR A 344 -10.57 -21.41 -18.92
CA THR A 344 -11.15 -22.32 -19.91
C THR A 344 -10.07 -22.98 -20.77
N SER A 345 -9.15 -22.19 -21.34
CA SER A 345 -8.09 -22.74 -22.19
C SER A 345 -7.07 -23.57 -21.40
N ILE A 346 -6.79 -23.21 -20.14
CA ILE A 346 -5.94 -24.02 -19.25
C ILE A 346 -6.59 -25.37 -18.97
N GLY A 347 -7.86 -25.39 -18.55
CA GLY A 347 -8.59 -26.64 -18.31
C GLY A 347 -8.66 -27.53 -19.55
N ALA A 348 -9.09 -26.97 -20.69
CA ALA A 348 -9.16 -27.70 -21.95
C ALA A 348 -7.81 -28.24 -22.41
N SER A 349 -6.72 -27.49 -22.18
CA SER A 349 -5.37 -27.95 -22.49
C SER A 349 -4.94 -29.11 -21.61
N LEU A 350 -5.18 -29.03 -20.30
CA LEU A 350 -4.88 -30.12 -19.37
C LEU A 350 -5.64 -31.40 -19.74
N ASP A 351 -6.92 -31.30 -20.09
CA ASP A 351 -7.73 -32.45 -20.50
C ASP A 351 -7.23 -33.08 -21.81
N ALA A 352 -6.92 -32.24 -22.81
CA ALA A 352 -6.41 -32.69 -24.09
C ALA A 352 -5.01 -33.33 -23.99
N LEU A 353 -4.13 -32.77 -23.15
CA LEU A 353 -2.83 -33.37 -22.85
C LEU A 353 -3.01 -34.71 -22.13
N GLY A 354 -3.86 -34.76 -21.10
CA GLY A 354 -4.16 -35.99 -20.37
C GLY A 354 -4.72 -37.10 -21.26
N ALA A 355 -5.50 -36.76 -22.29
CA ALA A 355 -6.02 -37.72 -23.27
C ALA A 355 -4.93 -38.27 -24.23
N LYS A 356 -3.82 -37.56 -24.40
CA LYS A 356 -2.70 -37.93 -25.27
C LYS A 356 -1.55 -38.65 -24.54
N MET A 357 -1.50 -38.51 -23.21
CA MET A 357 -0.49 -39.10 -22.35
C MET A 357 -0.80 -40.56 -22.00
N ASP A 358 0.25 -41.37 -21.81
CA ASP A 358 0.17 -42.55 -20.94
C ASP A 358 0.14 -42.09 -19.49
N LYS A 359 -1.06 -42.00 -18.92
CA LYS A 359 -1.29 -41.49 -17.55
C LYS A 359 -0.53 -42.24 -16.46
N ASN A 360 -0.10 -43.47 -16.73
CA ASN A 360 0.66 -44.26 -15.76
C ASN A 360 2.16 -43.98 -15.79
N ASN A 361 2.68 -43.35 -16.85
CA ASN A 361 4.12 -43.20 -17.03
C ASN A 361 4.55 -41.77 -17.38
N ASP A 362 3.83 -41.11 -18.29
CA ASP A 362 4.21 -39.80 -18.81
C ASP A 362 4.10 -38.70 -17.75
N VAL A 363 4.99 -37.72 -17.85
CA VAL A 363 5.10 -36.59 -16.91
C VAL A 363 4.64 -35.31 -17.59
N LEU A 364 3.77 -34.56 -16.91
CA LEU A 364 3.47 -33.17 -17.27
C LEU A 364 4.43 -32.23 -16.55
N PHE A 365 5.11 -31.38 -17.30
CA PHE A 365 5.77 -30.18 -16.80
C PHE A 365 4.87 -28.97 -17.05
N LEU A 366 4.27 -28.43 -15.99
CA LEU A 366 3.42 -27.25 -16.01
C LEU A 366 4.20 -26.05 -15.47
N PHE A 367 4.43 -25.06 -16.32
CA PHE A 367 5.05 -23.79 -15.94
C PHE A 367 4.00 -22.67 -15.98
N LEU A 368 3.79 -22.00 -14.87
CA LEU A 368 2.85 -20.90 -14.69
C LEU A 368 3.63 -19.65 -14.30
N THR A 369 3.42 -18.55 -15.00
CA THR A 369 4.06 -17.27 -14.69
C THR A 369 3.13 -16.09 -14.93
N SER A 370 2.99 -15.23 -13.92
CA SER A 370 2.16 -14.01 -13.93
C SER A 370 2.34 -13.24 -12.62
N HIS A 371 1.55 -12.20 -12.41
CA HIS A 371 1.31 -11.66 -11.08
C HIS A 371 0.56 -12.67 -10.19
N GLY A 372 0.71 -12.50 -8.89
CA GLY A 372 0.01 -13.29 -7.89
C GLY A 372 -0.59 -12.41 -6.80
N SER A 373 -1.65 -12.90 -6.17
CA SER A 373 -2.36 -12.19 -5.09
C SER A 373 -2.20 -12.90 -3.74
N ALA A 374 -2.39 -12.17 -2.65
CA ALA A 374 -2.36 -12.71 -1.29
C ALA A 374 -3.43 -13.81 -1.06
N ASP A 375 -4.47 -13.86 -1.88
CA ASP A 375 -5.49 -14.92 -1.91
C ASP A 375 -5.05 -16.17 -2.69
N HIS A 376 -3.76 -16.26 -3.06
CA HIS A 376 -3.13 -17.38 -3.77
C HIS A 376 -3.78 -17.67 -5.13
N GLN A 377 -3.97 -16.61 -5.91
CA GLN A 377 -4.46 -16.68 -7.28
C GLN A 377 -3.40 -16.18 -8.25
N LEU A 378 -3.32 -16.82 -9.42
CA LEU A 378 -2.49 -16.38 -10.55
C LEU A 378 -3.33 -15.43 -11.41
N ALA A 379 -2.83 -14.22 -11.68
CA ALA A 379 -3.51 -13.28 -12.56
C ALA A 379 -3.61 -13.85 -13.99
N LEU A 380 -4.76 -13.67 -14.62
CA LEU A 380 -4.98 -14.02 -16.02
C LEU A 380 -5.48 -12.79 -16.77
N ALA A 381 -4.70 -11.70 -16.77
CA ALA A 381 -5.11 -10.41 -17.33
C ALA A 381 -4.78 -10.30 -18.83
N GLN A 382 -5.70 -9.75 -19.60
CA GLN A 382 -5.47 -9.29 -20.98
C GLN A 382 -5.98 -7.86 -21.08
N ASN A 383 -5.19 -6.95 -21.69
CA ASN A 383 -5.59 -5.55 -21.82
C ASN A 383 -6.98 -5.41 -22.41
N GLY A 384 -7.85 -4.68 -21.71
CA GLY A 384 -9.23 -4.41 -22.12
C GLY A 384 -10.20 -5.59 -22.04
N MET A 385 -9.82 -6.71 -21.41
CA MET A 385 -10.72 -7.84 -21.15
C MET A 385 -10.79 -8.16 -19.66
N ASP A 386 -12.01 -8.30 -19.13
CA ASP A 386 -12.24 -8.76 -17.77
C ASP A 386 -12.15 -10.30 -17.72
N LEU A 387 -11.03 -10.80 -17.24
CA LEU A 387 -10.73 -12.23 -17.16
C LEU A 387 -10.55 -12.63 -15.69
N HIS A 388 -11.19 -13.72 -15.29
CA HIS A 388 -11.01 -14.26 -13.95
C HIS A 388 -9.62 -14.85 -13.77
N SER A 389 -8.93 -14.43 -12.70
CA SER A 389 -7.72 -15.06 -12.17
C SER A 389 -7.93 -16.56 -11.91
N LEU A 390 -6.83 -17.30 -11.78
CA LEU A 390 -6.82 -18.74 -11.49
C LEU A 390 -6.44 -19.00 -10.02
N PRO A 391 -7.41 -19.33 -9.15
CA PRO A 391 -7.13 -19.78 -7.80
C PRO A 391 -6.38 -21.11 -7.77
N ALA A 392 -5.53 -21.30 -6.76
CA ALA A 392 -4.80 -22.55 -6.54
C ALA A 392 -5.72 -23.79 -6.45
N GLN A 393 -6.89 -23.65 -5.82
CA GLN A 393 -7.87 -24.74 -5.69
C GLN A 393 -8.48 -25.14 -7.04
N ASP A 394 -8.72 -24.17 -7.91
CA ASP A 394 -9.30 -24.41 -9.23
C ASP A 394 -8.30 -25.12 -10.14
N LEU A 395 -7.02 -24.74 -10.08
CA LEU A 395 -5.95 -25.47 -10.77
C LEU A 395 -5.85 -26.93 -10.28
N ALA A 396 -5.93 -27.15 -8.97
CA ALA A 396 -5.94 -28.50 -8.41
C ALA A 396 -7.13 -29.33 -8.92
N ALA A 397 -8.31 -28.72 -9.01
CA ALA A 397 -9.50 -29.36 -9.58
C ALA A 397 -9.32 -29.70 -11.06
N MET A 398 -8.75 -28.80 -11.86
CA MET A 398 -8.46 -29.04 -13.29
C MET A 398 -7.47 -30.19 -13.48
N LEU A 399 -6.37 -30.23 -12.73
CA LEU A 399 -5.39 -31.31 -12.80
C LEU A 399 -5.96 -32.66 -12.36
N LYS A 400 -6.83 -32.65 -11.34
CA LYS A 400 -7.56 -33.85 -10.93
C LYS A 400 -8.52 -34.32 -12.02
N HIS A 401 -9.23 -33.40 -12.68
CA HIS A 401 -10.18 -33.72 -13.74
C HIS A 401 -9.50 -34.33 -14.98
N SER A 402 -8.35 -33.81 -15.39
CA SER A 402 -7.60 -34.34 -16.54
C SER A 402 -7.07 -35.77 -16.31
N GLY A 403 -6.92 -36.17 -15.05
CA GLY A 403 -6.40 -37.47 -14.65
C GLY A 403 -4.90 -37.64 -14.89
N ILE A 404 -4.16 -36.53 -15.08
CA ILE A 404 -2.70 -36.56 -15.21
C ILE A 404 -2.11 -36.89 -13.84
N LEU A 405 -1.44 -38.04 -13.73
CA LEU A 405 -0.90 -38.51 -12.47
C LEU A 405 0.41 -37.82 -12.11
N TRP A 406 1.42 -37.91 -12.99
CA TRP A 406 2.78 -37.44 -12.73
C TRP A 406 2.98 -36.00 -13.16
N ARG A 407 3.29 -35.13 -12.19
CA ARG A 407 3.26 -33.67 -12.39
C ARG A 407 4.51 -33.01 -11.83
N VAL A 408 5.11 -32.13 -12.62
CA VAL A 408 6.07 -31.13 -12.17
C VAL A 408 5.43 -29.77 -12.42
N ILE A 409 5.20 -29.00 -11.35
CA ILE A 409 4.50 -27.73 -11.41
C ILE A 409 5.43 -26.64 -10.89
N VAL A 410 5.70 -25.65 -11.72
CA VAL A 410 6.48 -24.47 -11.36
C VAL A 410 5.57 -23.24 -11.44
N VAL A 411 5.40 -22.54 -10.32
CA VAL A 411 4.58 -21.32 -10.21
C VAL A 411 5.48 -20.12 -9.92
N SER A 412 5.75 -19.32 -10.94
CA SER A 412 6.52 -18.06 -10.83
C SER A 412 5.57 -16.88 -10.68
N ALA A 413 5.19 -16.58 -9.44
CA ALA A 413 4.30 -15.46 -9.09
C ALA A 413 4.45 -15.06 -7.62
N CYS A 414 3.98 -13.86 -7.27
CA CYS A 414 3.85 -13.42 -5.88
C CYS A 414 2.93 -14.37 -5.10
N TYR A 415 3.20 -14.61 -3.81
CA TYR A 415 2.40 -15.46 -2.93
C TYR A 415 2.22 -16.91 -3.43
N SER A 416 3.07 -17.36 -4.35
CA SER A 416 2.93 -18.64 -5.05
C SER A 416 3.06 -19.85 -4.13
N GLY A 417 3.70 -19.72 -2.96
CA GLY A 417 3.75 -20.76 -1.93
C GLY A 417 2.36 -21.27 -1.50
N GLY A 418 1.31 -20.45 -1.65
CA GLY A 418 -0.07 -20.86 -1.41
C GLY A 418 -0.60 -21.96 -2.35
N PHE A 419 0.05 -22.18 -3.50
CA PHE A 419 -0.29 -23.25 -4.43
C PHE A 419 0.18 -24.64 -3.95
N ILE A 420 1.12 -24.71 -2.99
CA ILE A 420 1.67 -26.00 -2.53
C ILE A 420 0.58 -26.85 -1.85
N ALA A 421 -0.18 -26.28 -0.92
CA ALA A 421 -1.13 -27.06 -0.14
C ALA A 421 -2.27 -27.68 -0.96
N PRO A 422 -2.90 -26.97 -1.93
CA PRO A 422 -3.93 -27.57 -2.79
C PRO A 422 -3.40 -28.58 -3.82
N LEU A 423 -2.15 -28.44 -4.27
CA LEU A 423 -1.58 -29.26 -5.34
C LEU A 423 -0.78 -30.47 -4.85
N LYS A 424 -0.36 -30.50 -3.58
CA LYS A 424 0.57 -31.53 -3.08
C LYS A 424 -0.06 -32.92 -3.05
N ASP A 425 0.65 -33.88 -3.63
CA ASP A 425 0.44 -35.32 -3.46
C ASP A 425 1.74 -36.08 -3.76
N ASP A 426 1.74 -37.40 -3.56
CA ASP A 426 2.94 -38.23 -3.76
C ASP A 426 3.47 -38.25 -5.22
N HIS A 427 2.66 -37.85 -6.19
CA HIS A 427 2.96 -37.87 -7.62
C HIS A 427 3.28 -36.47 -8.19
N THR A 428 3.40 -35.46 -7.31
CA THR A 428 3.61 -34.06 -7.72
C THR A 428 4.90 -33.48 -7.12
N LEU A 429 5.70 -32.85 -7.98
CA LEU A 429 6.78 -31.94 -7.61
C LEU A 429 6.28 -30.51 -7.82
N ILE A 430 6.33 -29.68 -6.80
CA ILE A 430 5.85 -28.29 -6.83
C ILE A 430 7.00 -27.37 -6.46
N ILE A 431 7.21 -26.34 -7.27
CA ILE A 431 8.22 -25.31 -7.06
C ILE A 431 7.54 -23.94 -7.15
N THR A 432 7.79 -23.06 -6.20
CA THR A 432 7.18 -21.73 -6.14
C THR A 432 8.25 -20.66 -6.02
N ALA A 433 8.07 -19.55 -6.74
CA ALA A 433 9.01 -18.43 -6.74
C ALA A 433 9.01 -17.63 -5.43
N ALA A 434 7.96 -17.74 -4.64
CA ALA A 434 7.85 -17.09 -3.35
C ALA A 434 7.17 -17.97 -2.31
N ARG A 435 7.36 -17.61 -1.04
CA ARG A 435 6.62 -18.13 0.11
C ARG A 435 5.16 -17.65 0.07
N LEU A 436 4.27 -18.35 0.78
CA LEU A 436 2.83 -18.09 0.71
C LEU A 436 2.41 -16.66 1.09
N ASP A 437 3.17 -15.99 1.94
CA ASP A 437 2.93 -14.63 2.47
C ASP A 437 3.99 -13.62 1.98
N ARG A 438 4.70 -13.93 0.89
CA ARG A 438 5.78 -13.10 0.32
C ARG A 438 5.53 -12.79 -1.15
N THR A 439 6.04 -11.65 -1.62
CA THR A 439 6.08 -11.29 -3.04
C THR A 439 7.29 -11.90 -3.75
N SER A 440 7.25 -11.94 -5.08
CA SER A 440 8.40 -12.27 -5.95
C SER A 440 8.78 -11.05 -6.80
N PHE A 441 10.01 -11.01 -7.32
CA PHE A 441 10.56 -9.82 -7.98
C PHE A 441 10.91 -10.03 -9.47
N GLY A 442 11.13 -8.92 -10.18
CA GLY A 442 11.58 -8.90 -11.58
C GLY A 442 10.46 -8.96 -12.62
N CYS A 443 9.24 -8.55 -12.28
CA CYS A 443 8.09 -8.54 -13.18
C CYS A 443 8.01 -7.28 -14.07
N ASP A 444 9.13 -6.58 -14.28
CA ASP A 444 9.18 -5.36 -15.09
C ASP A 444 8.94 -5.66 -16.58
N ASP A 445 8.23 -4.76 -17.28
CA ASP A 445 7.88 -4.95 -18.70
C ASP A 445 9.08 -4.88 -19.66
N GLN A 446 10.24 -4.37 -19.23
CA GLN A 446 11.49 -4.38 -20.00
C GLN A 446 12.35 -5.61 -19.68
N ALA A 447 12.06 -6.33 -18.60
CA ALA A 447 12.83 -7.51 -18.22
C ALA A 447 12.57 -8.69 -19.16
N ASP A 448 13.62 -9.45 -19.50
CA ASP A 448 13.47 -10.70 -20.22
C ASP A 448 12.93 -11.84 -19.34
N PHE A 449 13.18 -11.76 -18.03
CA PHE A 449 12.86 -12.78 -17.04
C PHE A 449 12.54 -12.17 -15.67
N THR A 450 11.62 -12.82 -14.95
CA THR A 450 11.54 -12.68 -13.49
C THR A 450 12.79 -13.24 -12.81
N TYR A 451 13.08 -12.79 -11.58
CA TYR A 451 14.31 -13.17 -10.89
C TYR A 451 14.40 -14.68 -10.68
N PHE A 452 13.28 -15.28 -10.29
CA PHE A 452 13.19 -16.71 -10.11
C PHE A 452 13.32 -17.46 -11.43
N SER A 453 12.64 -17.05 -12.51
CA SER A 453 12.73 -17.74 -13.80
C SER A 453 14.14 -17.68 -14.39
N GLU A 454 14.86 -16.57 -14.26
CA GLU A 454 16.26 -16.48 -14.66
C GLU A 454 17.15 -17.42 -13.83
N ALA A 455 17.03 -17.38 -12.51
CA ALA A 455 17.82 -18.24 -11.62
C ALA A 455 17.54 -19.73 -11.87
N TYR A 456 16.28 -20.12 -11.99
CA TYR A 456 15.88 -21.51 -12.15
C TYR A 456 16.13 -22.04 -13.56
N PHE A 457 15.54 -21.43 -14.59
CA PHE A 457 15.58 -22.00 -15.95
C PHE A 457 16.86 -21.67 -16.71
N LYS A 458 17.36 -20.43 -16.61
CA LYS A 458 18.52 -19.99 -17.41
C LYS A 458 19.84 -20.39 -16.76
N GLN A 459 19.93 -20.38 -15.43
CA GLN A 459 21.19 -20.60 -14.71
C GLN A 459 21.29 -22.01 -14.09
N ALA A 460 20.36 -22.38 -13.21
CA ALA A 460 20.48 -23.59 -12.40
C ALA A 460 20.11 -24.88 -13.15
N LEU A 461 18.98 -24.89 -13.88
CA LEU A 461 18.44 -26.08 -14.51
C LEU A 461 19.39 -26.72 -15.55
N PRO A 462 20.08 -25.97 -16.44
CA PRO A 462 21.08 -26.53 -17.35
C PRO A 462 22.28 -27.16 -16.64
N ALA A 463 22.62 -26.68 -15.45
CA ALA A 463 23.76 -27.11 -14.66
C ALA A 463 23.43 -28.26 -13.67
N SER A 464 22.18 -28.72 -13.65
CA SER A 464 21.66 -29.63 -12.61
C SER A 464 21.28 -31.03 -13.10
N SER A 465 21.54 -32.03 -12.27
CA SER A 465 21.18 -33.43 -12.51
C SER A 465 19.72 -33.77 -12.18
N GLY A 466 18.95 -32.83 -11.62
CA GLY A 466 17.54 -32.97 -11.28
C GLY A 466 16.77 -31.63 -11.26
N PHE A 467 15.44 -31.69 -11.31
CA PHE A 467 14.59 -30.49 -11.13
C PHE A 467 14.67 -29.94 -9.70
N ALA A 468 14.79 -30.81 -8.69
CA ALA A 468 14.92 -30.40 -7.29
C ALA A 468 16.31 -29.83 -6.97
N GLU A 469 17.37 -30.40 -7.55
CA GLU A 469 18.73 -29.84 -7.42
C GLU A 469 18.82 -28.43 -8.04
N ALA A 470 18.21 -28.24 -9.21
CA ALA A 470 18.12 -26.93 -9.85
C ALA A 470 17.42 -25.89 -8.95
N PHE A 471 16.42 -26.32 -8.17
CA PHE A 471 15.74 -25.43 -7.25
C PHE A 471 16.65 -24.99 -6.10
N GLU A 472 17.42 -25.90 -5.50
CA GLU A 472 18.34 -25.54 -4.42
C GLU A 472 19.40 -24.53 -4.87
N GLN A 473 19.91 -24.69 -6.10
CA GLN A 473 20.82 -23.71 -6.71
C GLN A 473 20.10 -22.38 -6.99
N ALA A 474 18.90 -22.41 -7.58
CA ALA A 474 18.13 -21.21 -7.88
C ALA A 474 17.79 -20.40 -6.63
N LYS A 475 17.46 -21.07 -5.52
CA LYS A 475 17.18 -20.43 -4.22
C LYS A 475 18.36 -19.60 -3.71
N ILE A 476 19.58 -20.08 -3.91
CA ILE A 476 20.81 -19.35 -3.55
C ILE A 476 20.97 -18.11 -4.45
N LEU A 477 20.78 -18.28 -5.75
CA LEU A 477 20.91 -17.20 -6.75
C LEU A 477 19.88 -16.09 -6.54
N VAL A 478 18.62 -16.44 -6.29
CA VAL A 478 17.54 -15.48 -6.00
C VAL A 478 17.86 -14.68 -4.75
N ARG A 479 18.24 -15.36 -3.65
CA ARG A 479 18.57 -14.68 -2.40
C ARG A 479 19.75 -13.72 -2.55
N ALA A 480 20.78 -14.11 -3.31
CA ALA A 480 21.93 -13.26 -3.57
C ALA A 480 21.55 -12.00 -4.36
N ARG A 481 20.71 -12.15 -5.39
CA ARG A 481 20.23 -11.03 -6.21
C ARG A 481 19.36 -10.06 -5.41
N GLU A 482 18.36 -10.56 -4.68
CA GLU A 482 17.51 -9.73 -3.83
C GLU A 482 18.31 -8.95 -2.79
N ALA A 483 19.28 -9.62 -2.14
CA ALA A 483 20.14 -8.97 -1.15
C ALA A 483 21.06 -7.89 -1.77
N GLN A 484 21.36 -7.97 -3.06
CA GLN A 484 22.10 -6.92 -3.77
C GLN A 484 21.17 -5.74 -4.06
N ASP A 485 19.99 -5.98 -4.61
CA ASP A 485 19.04 -4.93 -4.97
C ASP A 485 18.57 -4.13 -3.76
N PHE A 486 18.30 -4.79 -2.62
CA PHE A 486 17.91 -4.09 -1.38
C PHE A 486 19.01 -3.17 -0.85
N LYS A 487 20.29 -3.55 -1.02
CA LYS A 487 21.43 -2.70 -0.63
C LYS A 487 21.56 -1.48 -1.54
N GLU A 488 21.26 -1.64 -2.82
CA GLU A 488 21.33 -0.55 -3.81
C GLU A 488 20.18 0.45 -3.63
N ASN A 489 19.00 -0.02 -3.21
CA ASN A 489 17.79 0.80 -3.05
C ASN A 489 17.59 1.41 -1.64
N GLY A 490 18.36 0.99 -0.63
CA GLY A 490 18.30 1.57 0.72
C GLY A 490 17.09 1.13 1.56
N ASP A 491 16.40 0.07 1.18
CA ASP A 491 15.24 -0.46 1.89
C ASP A 491 15.64 -1.21 3.16
N GLY A 492 15.20 -0.72 4.33
CA GLY A 492 15.51 -1.28 5.65
C GLY A 492 14.69 -2.52 6.05
N ALA A 493 13.78 -2.99 5.20
CA ALA A 493 12.96 -4.18 5.45
C ALA A 493 13.27 -5.26 4.39
N GLU A 494 14.18 -6.19 4.71
CA GLU A 494 14.62 -7.30 3.84
C GLU A 494 13.55 -8.40 3.74
N GLU A 495 12.42 -8.12 3.08
CA GLU A 495 11.40 -9.14 2.80
C GLU A 495 11.74 -9.94 1.54
N HIS A 496 12.63 -10.92 1.69
CA HIS A 496 12.98 -11.87 0.64
C HIS A 496 11.79 -12.71 0.17
N SER A 497 11.81 -13.11 -1.12
CA SER A 497 10.72 -13.93 -1.70
C SER A 497 10.65 -15.33 -1.08
N GLU A 498 11.78 -15.87 -0.64
CA GLU A 498 11.91 -17.22 -0.06
C GLU A 498 11.25 -18.33 -0.91
N PRO A 499 11.79 -18.65 -2.11
CA PRO A 499 11.26 -19.72 -2.96
C PRO A 499 11.10 -21.05 -2.20
N GLN A 500 10.07 -21.83 -2.55
CA GLN A 500 9.73 -23.08 -1.87
C GLN A 500 9.63 -24.27 -2.83
N ILE A 501 9.82 -25.48 -2.29
CA ILE A 501 9.69 -26.74 -3.01
C ILE A 501 8.92 -27.75 -2.17
N TYR A 502 8.10 -28.57 -2.83
CA TYR A 502 7.53 -29.79 -2.29
C TYR A 502 7.76 -30.92 -3.29
N GLN A 503 8.25 -32.06 -2.84
CA GLN A 503 8.45 -33.23 -3.69
C GLN A 503 7.80 -34.47 -3.08
N GLY A 504 6.79 -35.00 -3.77
CA GLY A 504 6.22 -36.30 -3.45
C GLY A 504 7.23 -37.44 -3.65
N LYS A 505 7.10 -38.52 -2.87
CA LYS A 505 8.06 -39.64 -2.91
C LYS A 505 8.04 -40.36 -4.26
N ALA A 506 6.84 -40.62 -4.79
CA ALA A 506 6.67 -41.36 -6.03
C ALA A 506 7.21 -40.57 -7.23
N ILE A 507 6.89 -39.27 -7.33
CA ILE A 507 7.37 -38.44 -8.44
C ILE A 507 8.90 -38.36 -8.49
N GLY A 508 9.57 -38.36 -7.33
CA GLY A 508 11.03 -38.40 -7.29
C GLY A 508 11.61 -39.62 -7.99
N GLN A 509 11.03 -40.80 -7.74
CA GLN A 509 11.42 -42.05 -8.40
C GLN A 509 11.13 -42.01 -9.90
N GLN A 510 9.95 -41.52 -10.29
CA GLN A 510 9.56 -41.40 -11.69
C GLN A 510 10.48 -40.47 -12.47
N LEU A 511 10.87 -39.33 -11.90
CA LEU A 511 11.80 -38.40 -12.53
C LEU A 511 13.21 -38.98 -12.67
N THR A 512 13.68 -39.77 -11.68
CA THR A 512 14.95 -40.50 -11.79
C THR A 512 14.88 -41.53 -12.92
N ALA A 513 13.78 -42.29 -13.04
CA ALA A 513 13.59 -43.25 -14.13
C ALA A 513 13.54 -42.56 -15.50
N TRP A 514 12.81 -41.45 -15.62
CA TRP A 514 12.74 -40.65 -16.83
C TRP A 514 14.10 -40.09 -17.25
N ARG A 515 14.94 -39.65 -16.31
CA ARG A 515 16.31 -39.20 -16.65
C ARG A 515 17.21 -40.36 -17.06
N ALA A 516 17.08 -41.52 -16.42
CA ALA A 516 17.90 -42.69 -16.72
C ALA A 516 17.68 -43.21 -18.15
N GLN A 517 16.46 -43.18 -18.68
CA GLN A 517 16.17 -43.63 -20.07
C GLN A 517 16.72 -42.70 -21.16
N ARG A 518 17.23 -41.51 -20.80
CA ARG A 518 17.82 -40.55 -21.76
C ARG A 518 19.32 -40.79 -21.98
N LYS A 519 19.95 -41.60 -21.13
CA LYS A 519 21.31 -42.12 -21.32
C LYS A 519 21.24 -43.37 -22.18
#